data_AF-A0ABD2WUF5-F1
#
_entry.id   AF-A0ABD2WUF5-F1
#
_cell.length_a   1.000
_cell.length_b   1.000
_cell.length_c   1.000
_cell.angle_alpha   90.00
_cell.angle_beta   90.00
_cell.angle_gamma   90.00
#
_symmetry.space_group_name_H-M   'P 1'
#
loop_
_entity.id
_entity.type
_entity.pdbx_description
1 polymer ?
#
loop_
_entity_poly.entity_id
_entity_poly.type
_entity_poly.pdbx_seq_one_letter_code
_entity_poly.pdbx_strand_id
1 'polypeptide(L)'
;MSASRESKSAGNSRQCKSAAYSWDRRSFEQHRTRVNEISPTVNMKTPTHRPHIRYNAKRWQLERERQTQIARENFILYKRLTEIMSGKLQRKYPITQPKSSCIKTR
;
A
#
# COMPACT_ATOMS: atom_id res chain seq x y z
N MET A 1 -54.16 4.55 44.90
CA MET A 1 -53.62 4.71 46.27
C MET A 1 -52.12 4.53 46.18
N SER A 2 -51.37 5.62 46.06
CA SER A 2 -49.93 5.60 45.77
C SER A 2 -49.17 6.03 47.03
N ALA A 3 -48.46 5.09 47.65
CA ALA A 3 -47.65 5.37 48.84
C ALA A 3 -46.25 5.87 48.41
N SER A 4 -46.06 7.19 48.46
CA SER A 4 -44.75 7.83 48.34
C SER A 4 -43.88 7.44 49.54
N ARG A 5 -42.77 6.75 49.29
CA ARG A 5 -41.72 6.56 50.30
C ARG A 5 -40.75 7.73 50.22
N GLU A 6 -40.91 8.68 51.13
CA GLU A 6 -39.96 9.75 51.39
C GLU A 6 -38.70 9.16 52.05
N SER A 7 -37.60 9.13 51.32
CA SER A 7 -36.27 8.84 51.86
C SER A 7 -35.73 10.09 52.56
N LYS A 8 -35.96 10.18 53.87
CA LYS A 8 -35.27 11.11 54.77
C LYS A 8 -33.76 10.79 54.80
N SER A 9 -32.96 11.60 54.13
CA SER A 9 -31.50 11.59 54.32
C SER A 9 -31.16 12.45 55.53
N ALA A 10 -31.04 11.78 56.69
CA ALA A 10 -30.45 12.34 57.89
C ALA A 10 -28.93 12.21 57.81
N GLY A 11 -28.20 13.30 58.07
CA GLY A 11 -26.74 13.23 58.26
C GLY A 11 -26.00 14.45 57.74
N ASN A 12 -26.24 15.61 58.34
CA ASN A 12 -25.37 16.77 58.16
C ASN A 12 -24.07 16.52 58.95
N SER A 13 -23.18 15.67 58.42
CA SER A 13 -21.83 15.49 58.94
C SER A 13 -20.99 16.68 58.50
N ARG A 14 -20.79 17.63 59.42
CA ARG A 14 -19.81 18.71 59.27
C ARG A 14 -18.41 18.10 59.21
N GLN A 15 -18.01 17.68 58.03
CA GLN A 15 -16.68 17.15 57.80
C GLN A 15 -15.69 18.31 57.80
N CYS A 16 -15.00 18.52 58.91
CA CYS A 16 -13.82 19.39 58.98
C CYS A 16 -12.76 18.81 58.05
N LYS A 17 -12.79 19.20 56.77
CA LYS A 17 -11.77 18.85 55.79
C LYS A 17 -10.52 19.64 56.17
N SER A 18 -9.54 18.96 56.76
CA SER A 18 -8.25 19.56 57.07
C SER A 18 -7.61 20.11 55.79
N ALA A 19 -6.74 21.11 55.92
CA ALA A 19 -5.99 21.65 54.78
C ALA A 19 -5.29 20.52 54.01
N ALA A 20 -4.70 19.54 54.71
CA ALA A 20 -4.09 18.35 54.12
C ALA A 20 -5.05 17.56 53.21
N TYR A 21 -6.29 17.27 53.66
CA TYR A 21 -7.29 16.59 52.84
C TYR A 21 -7.67 17.39 51.58
N SER A 22 -7.73 18.72 51.69
CA SER A 22 -8.00 19.58 50.53
C SER A 22 -6.85 19.62 49.52
N TRP A 23 -5.61 19.54 50.00
CA TRP A 23 -4.40 19.46 49.17
C TRP A 23 -4.30 18.13 48.45
N ASP A 24 -4.52 17.01 49.16
CA ASP A 24 -4.51 15.67 48.57
C ASP A 24 -5.58 15.53 47.50
N ARG A 25 -6.77 16.07 47.75
CA ARG A 25 -7.87 16.08 46.77
C ARG A 25 -7.50 16.88 45.52
N ARG A 26 -6.92 18.07 45.67
CA ARG A 26 -6.48 18.89 44.53
C ARG A 26 -5.37 18.21 43.74
N SER A 27 -4.41 17.60 44.42
CA SER A 27 -3.33 16.84 43.78
C SER A 27 -3.88 15.66 42.99
N PHE A 28 -4.84 14.93 43.56
CA PHE A 28 -5.54 13.85 42.89
C PHE A 28 -6.34 14.31 41.67
N GLU A 29 -7.09 15.40 41.80
CA GLU A 29 -7.85 16.01 40.69
C GLU A 29 -6.89 16.44 39.56
N GLN A 30 -5.76 17.08 39.88
CA GLN A 30 -4.73 17.46 38.91
C GLN A 30 -4.03 16.26 38.25
N HIS A 31 -3.76 15.20 38.99
CA HIS A 31 -3.22 13.97 38.41
C HIS A 31 -4.21 13.36 37.42
N ARG A 32 -5.50 13.34 37.77
CA ARG A 32 -6.56 12.81 36.90
C ARG A 32 -6.75 13.64 35.65
N THR A 33 -6.71 14.97 35.73
CA THR A 33 -6.76 15.82 34.53
C THR A 33 -5.57 15.54 33.62
N ARG A 34 -4.34 15.46 34.15
CA ARG A 34 -3.16 15.10 33.36
C ARG A 34 -3.31 13.73 32.69
N VAL A 35 -3.75 12.71 33.45
CA VAL A 35 -3.96 11.37 32.89
C VAL A 35 -4.98 11.38 31.75
N ASN A 36 -6.06 12.15 31.88
CA ASN A 36 -7.09 12.26 30.85
C ASN A 36 -6.64 13.09 29.63
N GLU A 37 -5.73 14.04 29.82
CA GLU A 37 -5.19 14.91 28.77
C GLU A 37 -4.01 14.28 28.02
N ILE A 38 -3.40 13.20 28.56
CA ILE A 38 -2.31 12.50 27.89
C ILE A 38 -2.82 11.89 26.57
N SER A 39 -2.24 12.37 25.47
CA SER A 39 -2.41 11.76 24.15
C SER A 39 -1.48 10.56 23.98
N PRO A 40 -1.88 9.52 23.20
CA PRO A 40 -1.03 8.36 22.94
C PRO A 40 0.25 8.76 22.20
N THR A 41 1.39 8.20 22.61
CA THR A 41 2.71 8.46 21.99
C THR A 41 2.75 8.08 20.51
N VAL A 42 1.98 7.05 20.13
CA VAL A 42 1.88 6.56 18.75
C VAL A 42 0.46 6.78 18.25
N ASN A 43 0.35 7.25 17.02
CA ASN A 43 -0.94 7.36 16.36
C ASN A 43 -1.51 5.96 16.07
N MET A 44 -2.52 5.56 16.83
CA MET A 44 -3.21 4.28 16.68
C MET A 44 -4.36 4.34 15.67
N LYS A 45 -4.58 5.48 14.99
CA LYS A 45 -5.69 5.63 14.04
C LYS A 45 -5.40 4.85 12.76
N THR A 46 -6.42 4.15 12.26
CA THR A 46 -6.35 3.48 10.96
C THR A 46 -6.02 4.51 9.87
N PRO A 47 -5.00 4.28 9.03
CA PRO A 47 -4.69 5.18 7.93
C PRO A 47 -5.87 5.35 6.98
N THR A 48 -6.04 6.56 6.45
CA THR A 48 -7.09 6.85 5.46
C THR A 48 -6.93 5.98 4.22
N HIS A 49 -8.05 5.46 3.71
CA HIS A 49 -8.07 4.66 2.50
C HIS A 49 -7.57 5.47 1.30
N ARG A 50 -6.48 5.01 0.69
CA ARG A 50 -5.90 5.62 -0.51
C ARG A 50 -6.15 4.72 -1.72
N PRO A 51 -7.01 5.12 -2.68
CA PRO A 51 -7.39 4.26 -3.81
C PRO A 51 -6.19 3.87 -4.68
N HIS A 52 -5.21 4.76 -4.85
CA HIS A 52 -3.98 4.49 -5.62
C HIS A 52 -3.07 3.42 -4.98
N ILE A 53 -3.20 3.12 -3.69
CA ILE A 53 -2.46 2.02 -3.04
C ILE A 53 -3.07 0.66 -3.43
N ARG A 54 -4.40 0.61 -3.58
CA ARG A 54 -5.13 -0.63 -3.90
C ARG A 54 -5.13 -0.94 -5.39
N TYR A 55 -5.14 0.09 -6.24
CA TYR A 55 -5.26 -0.06 -7.68
C TYR A 55 -4.32 0.86 -8.46
N ASN A 56 -3.28 0.25 -9.05
CA ASN A 56 -2.34 0.91 -9.94
C ASN A 56 -2.81 0.82 -11.40
N ALA A 57 -3.82 1.60 -11.77
CA ALA A 57 -4.45 1.60 -13.10
C ALA A 57 -3.41 1.71 -14.25
N LYS A 58 -2.47 2.65 -14.13
CA LYS A 58 -1.44 2.89 -15.14
C LYS A 58 -0.52 1.70 -15.34
N ARG A 59 -0.19 0.96 -14.26
CA ARG A 59 0.64 -0.24 -14.36
C ARG A 59 -0.08 -1.32 -15.17
N TRP A 60 -1.36 -1.52 -14.91
CA TRP A 60 -2.19 -2.49 -15.65
C TRP A 60 -2.33 -2.12 -17.13
N GLN A 61 -2.51 -0.83 -17.42
CA GLN A 61 -2.55 -0.33 -18.80
C GLN A 61 -1.24 -0.64 -19.54
N LEU A 62 -0.09 -0.26 -18.96
CA LEU A 62 1.22 -0.49 -19.57
C LEU A 62 1.51 -1.96 -19.80
N GLU A 63 1.12 -2.83 -18.87
CA GLU A 63 1.28 -4.28 -19.02
C GLU A 63 0.45 -4.81 -20.19
N ARG A 64 -0.79 -4.33 -20.34
CA ARG A 64 -1.63 -4.67 -21.49
C ARG A 64 -1.02 -4.21 -22.81
N GLU A 65 -0.57 -2.96 -22.88
CA GLU A 65 0.09 -2.40 -24.07
C GLU A 65 1.35 -3.21 -24.43
N ARG A 66 2.19 -3.53 -23.44
CA ARG A 66 3.36 -4.39 -23.62
C ARG A 66 2.99 -5.76 -24.18
N GLN A 67 1.99 -6.42 -23.62
CA GLN A 67 1.54 -7.74 -24.10
C GLN A 67 1.04 -7.68 -25.55
N THR A 68 0.30 -6.63 -25.92
CA THR A 68 -0.17 -6.45 -27.30
C THR A 68 1.00 -6.24 -28.27
N GLN A 69 2.03 -5.51 -27.87
CA GLN A 69 3.23 -5.30 -28.68
C GLN A 69 3.99 -6.61 -28.88
N ILE A 70 4.22 -7.38 -27.81
CA ILE A 70 4.88 -8.69 -27.86
C ILE A 70 4.12 -9.64 -28.79
N ALA A 71 2.79 -9.72 -28.67
CA ALA A 71 1.98 -10.60 -29.51
C ALA A 71 2.09 -10.22 -30.99
N ARG A 72 2.05 -8.93 -31.32
CA ARG A 72 2.21 -8.43 -32.68
C ARG A 72 3.60 -8.75 -33.24
N GLU A 73 4.65 -8.51 -32.47
CA GLU A 73 6.03 -8.78 -32.88
C GLU A 73 6.28 -10.28 -33.08
N ASN A 74 5.79 -11.12 -32.17
CA ASN A 74 5.87 -12.57 -32.28
C ASN A 74 5.17 -13.08 -33.54
N PHE A 75 4.00 -12.52 -33.88
CA PHE A 75 3.30 -12.88 -35.11
C PHE A 75 4.10 -12.50 -36.37
N ILE A 76 4.67 -11.30 -36.41
CA ILE A 76 5.51 -10.84 -37.53
C ILE A 76 6.75 -11.74 -37.66
N LEU A 77 7.41 -12.04 -36.54
CA LEU A 77 8.57 -12.92 -36.50
C LEU A 77 8.22 -14.32 -37.00
N TYR A 78 7.14 -14.90 -36.50
CA TYR A 78 6.66 -16.21 -36.92
C TYR A 78 6.39 -16.24 -38.42
N LYS A 79 5.66 -15.24 -38.95
CA LYS A 79 5.40 -15.12 -40.39
C LYS A 79 6.72 -15.09 -41.19
N ARG A 80 7.68 -14.25 -40.81
CA ARG A 80 8.99 -14.18 -41.50
C ARG A 80 9.74 -15.50 -41.45
N LEU A 81 9.76 -16.18 -40.31
CA LEU A 81 10.41 -17.48 -40.16
C LEU A 81 9.75 -18.52 -41.07
N THR A 82 8.42 -18.56 -41.13
CA THR A 82 7.70 -19.47 -42.04
C THR A 82 7.99 -19.18 -43.52
N GLU A 83 8.12 -17.91 -43.91
CA GLU A 83 8.49 -17.51 -45.27
C GLU A 83 9.92 -17.93 -45.63
N ILE A 84 10.86 -17.80 -44.68
CA ILE A 84 12.25 -18.28 -44.82
C ILE A 84 12.27 -19.81 -44.94
N MET A 85 11.61 -20.51 -44.01
CA MET A 85 11.59 -21.98 -43.98
C MET A 85 10.92 -22.59 -45.20
N SER A 86 9.86 -21.96 -45.71
CA SER A 86 9.17 -22.43 -46.91
C SER A 86 9.91 -22.12 -48.22
N GLY A 87 11.07 -21.45 -48.17
CA GLY A 87 11.85 -21.10 -49.36
C GLY A 87 11.18 -20.07 -50.28
N LYS A 88 10.05 -19.48 -49.86
CA LYS A 88 9.33 -18.44 -50.60
C LYS A 88 10.10 -17.13 -50.65
N LEU A 89 11.01 -16.93 -49.69
CA LEU A 89 11.92 -15.79 -49.69
C LEU A 89 13.03 -16.02 -50.72
N GLN A 90 12.76 -15.68 -51.98
CA GLN A 90 13.77 -15.57 -53.02
C GLN A 90 14.78 -14.50 -52.59
N ARG A 91 16.01 -14.90 -52.23
CA ARG A 91 17.07 -13.93 -51.97
C ARG A 91 17.32 -13.16 -53.27
N LYS A 92 17.09 -11.84 -53.27
CA LYS A 92 17.43 -10.97 -54.42
C LYS A 92 18.90 -11.11 -54.83
N TYR A 93 19.77 -11.46 -53.88
CA TYR A 93 21.19 -11.68 -54.11
C TYR A 93 21.62 -13.02 -53.47
N PRO A 94 22.27 -13.91 -54.22
CA PRO A 94 22.89 -15.11 -53.66
C PRO A 94 23.87 -14.75 -52.54
N ILE A 95 23.98 -15.59 -51.51
CA ILE A 95 25.14 -15.48 -50.60
C ILE A 95 26.36 -15.91 -51.40
N THR A 96 27.12 -14.95 -51.92
CA THR A 96 28.47 -15.20 -52.40
C THR A 96 29.39 -15.17 -51.19
N GLN A 97 29.69 -16.32 -50.60
CA GLN A 97 30.82 -16.38 -49.68
C GLN A 97 32.10 -16.20 -50.51
N PRO A 98 32.95 -15.20 -50.21
CA PRO A 98 34.25 -15.12 -50.87
C PRO A 98 35.03 -16.40 -50.50
N LYS A 99 35.46 -17.14 -51.51
CA LYS A 99 36.35 -18.29 -51.29
C LYS A 99 37.63 -17.75 -50.64
N SER A 100 37.93 -18.16 -49.41
CA SER A 100 39.20 -17.85 -48.79
C SER A 100 40.31 -18.43 -49.66
N SER A 101 41.19 -17.57 -50.16
CA SER A 101 42.38 -18.03 -50.87
C SER A 101 43.29 -18.72 -49.86
N CYS A 102 43.30 -20.06 -49.85
CA CYS A 102 44.36 -20.78 -49.17
C CYS A 102 45.71 -20.38 -49.80
N ILE A 103 46.58 -19.77 -49.01
CA ILE A 103 47.96 -19.51 -49.44
C ILE A 103 48.65 -20.87 -49.43
N LYS A 104 48.89 -21.45 -50.61
CA LYS A 104 49.73 -22.66 -50.72
C LYS A 104 51.18 -22.24 -50.50
N THR A 105 51.73 -22.60 -49.36
CA THR A 105 53.18 -22.52 -49.13
C THR A 105 53.88 -23.62 -49.92
N ARG A 106 54.99 -23.26 -50.58
CA ARG A 106 55.84 -24.13 -51.41
C ARG A 106 56.63 -25.12 -50.56
#